data_AF-A0A7S2PH64-F1
#
_entry.id   AF-A0A7S2PH64-F1
#
_cell.length_a   1.000
_cell.length_b   1.000
_cell.length_c   1.000
_cell.angle_alpha   90.00
_cell.angle_beta   90.00
_cell.angle_gamma   90.00
#
_symmetry.space_group_name_H-M   'P 1'
#
loop_
_entity.id
_entity.type
_entity.pdbx_description
1 polymer ?
#
loop_
_entity_poly.entity_id
_entity_poly.type
_entity_poly.pdbx_seq_one_letter_code
_entity_poly.pdbx_strand_id
1 'polypeptide(L)'
;MNKLMRTILSLFMLFSMTSAFTASPRASFAVTSTGSVASSTSLNMVFGKKKTAAQKAEEEAKAAMYWEGEWVCKDCGYIYNRGECAGMYFEEQGPGFRCPQCSGPRRRYAKKVGDRVGTTLDGGDAPILIFSFGGVIATIVFGVWAVNNL
;
A
#
# COMPACT_ATOMS: atom_id res chain seq x y z
N MET A 1 37.94 8.01 29.28
CA MET A 1 36.54 7.61 29.04
C MET A 1 35.70 8.12 30.21
N ASN A 2 35.18 9.33 30.06
CA ASN A 2 34.73 10.15 31.19
C ASN A 2 33.36 9.70 31.71
N LYS A 3 33.06 9.90 33.00
CA LYS A 3 31.81 9.47 33.65
C LYS A 3 30.56 9.88 32.86
N LEU A 4 30.59 11.05 32.23
CA LEU A 4 29.53 11.59 31.35
C LEU A 4 29.27 10.71 30.10
N MET A 5 30.32 10.14 29.52
CA MET A 5 30.22 9.27 28.34
C MET A 5 29.65 7.89 28.71
N ARG A 6 29.93 7.41 29.93
CA ARG A 6 29.32 6.16 30.45
C ARG A 6 27.84 6.36 30.77
N THR A 7 27.45 7.52 31.32
CA THR A 7 26.04 7.81 31.63
C THR A 7 25.18 7.99 30.37
N ILE A 8 25.72 8.63 29.32
CA ILE A 8 25.01 8.79 28.05
C ILE A 8 24.85 7.43 27.35
N LEU A 9 25.88 6.59 27.36
CA LEU A 9 25.82 5.24 26.78
C LEU A 9 24.81 4.35 27.50
N SER A 10 24.73 4.44 28.85
CA SER A 10 23.73 3.70 29.62
C SER A 10 22.30 4.18 29.38
N LEU A 11 22.09 5.49 29.17
CA LEU A 11 20.77 6.04 28.89
C LEU A 11 20.26 5.62 27.50
N PHE A 12 21.17 5.58 26.52
CA PHE A 12 20.86 5.14 25.15
C PHE A 12 20.50 3.64 25.09
N MET A 13 21.21 2.80 25.85
CA MET A 13 20.91 1.36 25.96
C MET A 13 19.54 1.08 26.62
N LEU A 14 19.11 1.89 27.59
CA LEU A 14 17.81 1.71 28.25
C LEU A 14 16.64 2.13 27.34
N PHE A 15 16.84 3.09 26.44
CA PHE A 15 15.79 3.56 25.52
C PHE A 15 15.53 2.58 24.36
N SER A 16 16.47 1.68 24.06
CA SER A 16 16.33 0.66 22.99
C SER A 16 15.48 -0.56 23.37
N MET A 17 15.03 -0.71 24.62
CA MET A 17 14.29 -1.91 25.06
C MET A 17 12.75 -1.75 25.05
N THR A 18 12.22 -0.56 24.75
CA THR A 18 10.76 -0.31 24.63
C THR A 18 10.31 -0.37 23.17
N SER A 19 10.44 -1.52 22.53
CA SER A 19 9.79 -1.83 21.26
C SER A 19 9.10 -3.20 21.34
N ALA A 20 8.05 -3.27 22.15
CA ALA A 20 7.15 -4.42 22.22
C ALA A 20 5.70 -3.95 22.26
N PHE A 21 5.23 -3.33 21.17
CA PHE A 21 3.79 -3.26 20.92
C PHE A 21 3.39 -4.49 20.10
N THR A 22 2.74 -5.38 20.84
CA THR A 22 2.13 -6.65 20.49
C THR A 22 1.22 -6.57 19.26
N ALA A 23 1.52 -7.36 18.23
CA ALA A 23 0.54 -7.74 17.21
C ALA A 23 -0.41 -8.79 17.82
N SER A 24 -1.69 -8.45 17.95
CA SER A 24 -2.75 -9.37 18.37
C SER A 24 -3.32 -10.09 17.14
N PRO A 25 -3.34 -11.44 17.09
CA PRO A 25 -4.03 -12.15 16.01
C PRO A 25 -5.53 -12.19 16.36
N ARG A 26 -6.35 -11.49 15.58
CA ARG A 26 -7.81 -11.62 15.68
C ARG A 26 -8.26 -12.75 14.73
N ALA A 27 -8.97 -13.70 15.32
CA ALA A 27 -9.45 -14.93 14.70
C ALA A 27 -10.19 -14.70 13.38
N SER A 28 -9.85 -15.52 12.37
CA SER A 28 -10.57 -15.65 11.12
C SER A 28 -11.91 -16.33 11.36
N PHE A 29 -13.02 -15.62 11.14
CA PHE A 29 -14.32 -16.26 10.99
C PHE A 29 -14.45 -16.76 9.56
N ALA A 30 -14.39 -18.08 9.39
CA ALA A 30 -14.74 -18.75 8.15
C ALA A 30 -16.27 -18.73 7.99
N VAL A 31 -16.79 -17.94 7.06
CA VAL A 31 -18.17 -18.07 6.59
C VAL A 31 -18.15 -19.07 5.43
N THR A 32 -18.54 -20.30 5.74
CA THR A 32 -18.89 -21.33 4.75
C THR A 32 -20.31 -21.02 4.25
N SER A 33 -20.44 -20.48 3.04
CA SER A 33 -21.74 -20.50 2.33
C SER A 33 -21.81 -21.75 1.46
N THR A 34 -22.66 -22.69 1.89
CA THR A 34 -23.10 -23.85 1.10
C THR A 34 -23.88 -23.37 -0.13
N GLY A 35 -23.51 -23.91 -1.29
CA GLY A 35 -24.01 -23.48 -2.58
C GLY A 35 -25.50 -23.73 -2.83
N SER A 36 -26.08 -22.87 -3.65
CA SER A 36 -27.26 -23.15 -4.47
C SER A 36 -26.79 -23.38 -5.91
N VAL A 37 -26.82 -24.64 -6.33
CA VAL A 37 -26.66 -25.04 -7.73
C VAL A 37 -27.96 -24.67 -8.45
N ALA A 38 -28.02 -23.45 -8.99
CA ALA A 38 -29.01 -23.09 -10.00
C ALA A 38 -28.41 -23.37 -11.38
N SER A 39 -28.73 -24.55 -11.89
CA SER A 39 -28.52 -24.93 -13.28
C SER A 39 -29.34 -23.99 -14.17
N SER A 40 -28.67 -23.10 -14.92
CA SER A 40 -29.26 -22.30 -15.99
C SER A 40 -28.48 -22.52 -17.29
N THR A 41 -28.39 -23.78 -17.69
CA THR A 41 -27.99 -24.18 -19.05
C THR A 41 -29.12 -23.83 -20.03
N SER A 42 -29.36 -22.56 -20.32
CA SER A 42 -30.29 -22.19 -21.42
C SER A 42 -30.20 -20.77 -22.01
N LEU A 43 -29.30 -19.87 -21.58
CA LEU A 43 -29.29 -18.48 -22.12
C LEU A 43 -27.99 -18.02 -22.81
N ASN A 44 -26.96 -18.87 -22.94
CA ASN A 44 -25.66 -18.46 -23.49
C ASN A 44 -25.55 -18.43 -25.03
N MET A 45 -26.67 -18.54 -25.76
CA MET A 45 -26.65 -18.65 -27.23
C MET A 45 -27.10 -17.39 -28.00
N VAL A 46 -27.60 -16.33 -27.34
CA VAL A 46 -28.27 -15.22 -28.07
C VAL A 46 -27.46 -13.91 -28.15
N PHE A 47 -26.41 -13.68 -27.34
CA PHE A 47 -25.55 -12.48 -27.46
C PHE A 47 -24.06 -12.75 -27.20
N GLY A 48 -23.55 -13.92 -27.59
CA GLY A 48 -22.19 -14.34 -27.30
C GLY A 48 -21.19 -14.06 -28.43
N LYS A 49 -20.55 -12.88 -28.47
CA LYS A 49 -19.21 -12.79 -29.05
C LYS A 49 -18.25 -13.48 -28.08
N LYS A 50 -17.99 -14.77 -28.27
CA LYS A 50 -16.88 -15.44 -27.60
C LYS A 50 -15.61 -14.71 -28.01
N LYS A 51 -14.97 -13.97 -27.09
CA LYS A 51 -13.64 -13.37 -27.32
C LYS A 51 -12.71 -14.48 -27.83
N THR A 52 -12.07 -14.24 -28.96
CA THR A 52 -11.15 -15.20 -29.60
C THR A 52 -9.93 -15.41 -28.71
N ALA A 53 -9.31 -16.60 -28.75
CA ALA A 53 -8.14 -16.93 -27.94
C ALA A 53 -6.98 -15.92 -28.11
N ALA A 54 -6.89 -15.29 -29.30
CA ALA A 54 -5.96 -14.20 -29.58
C ALA A 54 -6.27 -12.91 -28.78
N GLN A 55 -7.55 -12.52 -28.66
CA GLN A 55 -7.97 -11.36 -27.87
C GLN A 55 -7.75 -11.57 -26.37
N LYS A 56 -7.90 -12.82 -25.91
CA LYS A 56 -7.64 -13.19 -24.50
C LYS A 56 -6.15 -13.13 -24.17
N ALA A 57 -5.28 -13.62 -25.05
CA ALA A 57 -3.83 -13.54 -24.86
C ALA A 57 -3.30 -12.10 -24.87
N GLU A 58 -3.89 -11.23 -25.69
CA GLU A 58 -3.54 -9.81 -25.73
C GLU A 58 -4.04 -9.04 -24.49
N GLU A 59 -5.20 -9.43 -23.95
CA GLU A 59 -5.75 -8.90 -22.70
C GLU A 59 -4.95 -9.38 -21.46
N GLU A 60 -4.38 -10.59 -21.50
CA GLU A 60 -3.46 -11.13 -20.49
C GLU A 60 -2.08 -10.45 -20.54
N ALA A 61 -1.55 -10.17 -21.74
CA ALA A 61 -0.31 -9.40 -21.88
C ALA A 61 -0.47 -7.94 -21.40
N LYS A 62 -1.66 -7.36 -21.59
CA LYS A 62 -2.02 -6.05 -21.03
C LYS A 62 -2.23 -6.09 -19.53
N ALA A 63 -2.85 -7.14 -18.99
CA ALA A 63 -3.01 -7.34 -17.55
C ALA A 63 -1.66 -7.32 -16.83
N ALA A 64 -0.63 -7.95 -17.41
CA ALA A 64 0.73 -7.92 -16.87
C ALA A 64 1.38 -6.52 -16.84
N MET A 65 0.92 -5.57 -17.66
CA MET A 65 1.36 -4.17 -17.62
C MET A 65 0.58 -3.34 -16.60
N TYR A 66 -0.57 -3.82 -16.12
CA TYR A 66 -1.41 -3.13 -15.17
C TYR A 66 -1.15 -3.59 -13.74
N TRP A 67 -1.46 -2.71 -12.80
CA TRP A 67 -1.40 -3.06 -11.40
C TRP A 67 -2.40 -4.19 -11.05
N GLU A 68 -1.87 -5.34 -10.65
CA GLU A 68 -2.62 -6.54 -10.24
C GLU A 68 -3.31 -6.40 -8.86
N GLY A 69 -2.89 -5.42 -8.06
CA GLY A 69 -3.46 -5.18 -6.74
C GLY A 69 -4.76 -4.37 -6.76
N GLU A 70 -5.35 -4.19 -5.59
CA GLU A 70 -6.57 -3.40 -5.42
C GLU A 70 -6.25 -1.90 -5.47
N TRP A 71 -7.16 -1.12 -6.06
CA TRP A 71 -7.13 0.35 -5.97
C TRP A 71 -8.11 0.80 -4.90
N VAL A 72 -7.65 1.57 -3.92
CA VAL A 72 -8.48 2.01 -2.79
C VAL A 72 -8.54 3.53 -2.72
N CYS A 73 -9.74 4.08 -2.60
CA CYS A 73 -9.94 5.51 -2.43
C CYS A 73 -9.46 5.97 -1.04
N LYS A 74 -8.55 6.96 -0.99
CA LYS A 74 -8.03 7.52 0.27
C LYS A 74 -9.10 8.22 1.12
N ASP A 75 -10.12 8.80 0.51
CA ASP A 75 -11.10 9.60 1.27
C ASP A 75 -12.19 8.77 1.95
N CYS A 76 -12.62 7.66 1.33
CA CYS A 76 -13.73 6.86 1.82
C CYS A 76 -13.45 5.36 1.94
N GLY A 77 -12.29 4.89 1.51
CA GLY A 77 -11.92 3.48 1.58
C GLY A 77 -12.61 2.58 0.53
N TYR A 78 -13.37 3.14 -0.42
CA TYR A 78 -13.98 2.35 -1.49
C TYR A 78 -12.92 1.62 -2.32
N ILE A 79 -13.09 0.31 -2.47
CA ILE A 79 -12.24 -0.56 -3.27
C ILE A 79 -12.79 -0.60 -4.70
N TYR A 80 -11.95 -0.24 -5.66
CA TYR A 80 -12.32 -0.20 -7.07
C TYR A 80 -12.69 -1.60 -7.59
N ASN A 81 -13.94 -1.75 -8.03
CA ASN A 81 -14.42 -2.96 -8.69
C ASN A 81 -14.58 -2.71 -10.20
N ARG A 82 -13.88 -3.50 -11.02
CA ARG A 82 -13.96 -3.42 -12.50
C ARG A 82 -15.38 -3.59 -13.01
N GLY A 83 -16.18 -4.47 -12.38
CA GLY A 83 -17.56 -4.73 -12.82
C GLY A 83 -18.48 -3.51 -12.66
N GLU A 84 -18.26 -2.70 -11.63
CA GLU A 84 -19.05 -1.49 -11.37
C GLU A 84 -18.52 -0.28 -12.16
N CYS A 85 -17.25 -0.30 -12.54
CA CYS A 85 -16.55 0.82 -13.14
C CYS A 85 -16.14 0.55 -14.60
N ALA A 86 -17.14 0.38 -15.48
CA ALA A 86 -16.99 0.26 -16.94
C ALA A 86 -16.17 -0.95 -17.44
N GLY A 87 -15.83 -1.92 -16.59
CA GLY A 87 -15.08 -3.12 -16.98
C GLY A 87 -13.62 -2.88 -17.36
N MET A 88 -13.10 -1.67 -17.17
CA MET A 88 -11.75 -1.28 -17.59
C MET A 88 -10.75 -1.38 -16.43
N TYR A 89 -9.47 -1.37 -16.75
CA TYR A 89 -8.43 -1.20 -15.73
C TYR A 89 -8.43 0.23 -15.21
N PHE A 90 -8.12 0.40 -13.92
CA PHE A 90 -8.11 1.71 -13.28
C PHE A 90 -7.17 2.73 -13.97
N GLU A 91 -6.07 2.24 -14.54
CA GLU A 91 -5.07 3.06 -15.23
C GLU A 91 -5.59 3.60 -16.57
N GLU A 92 -6.42 2.83 -17.28
CA GLU A 92 -7.09 3.23 -18.53
C GLU A 92 -8.26 4.19 -18.29
N GLN A 93 -8.75 4.27 -17.06
CA GLN A 93 -9.89 5.10 -16.74
C GLN A 93 -9.56 6.60 -16.92
N GLY A 94 -10.32 7.30 -17.75
CA GLY A 94 -10.08 8.71 -18.06
C GLY A 94 -10.14 9.68 -16.86
N PRO A 95 -9.69 10.94 -17.05
CA PRO A 95 -9.61 11.97 -15.99
C PRO A 95 -10.98 12.38 -15.41
N GLY A 96 -12.09 11.97 -16.03
CA GLY A 96 -13.45 12.21 -15.54
C GLY A 96 -13.95 11.22 -14.49
N PHE A 97 -13.18 10.18 -14.15
CA PHE A 97 -13.62 9.19 -13.17
C PHE A 97 -13.76 9.76 -11.76
N ARG A 98 -14.91 9.46 -11.15
CA ARG A 98 -15.26 9.82 -9.79
C ARG A 98 -15.57 8.59 -8.98
N CYS A 99 -15.13 8.57 -7.73
CA CYS A 99 -15.50 7.53 -6.79
C CYS A 99 -17.03 7.48 -6.61
N PRO A 100 -17.68 6.31 -6.73
CA PRO A 100 -19.13 6.19 -6.59
C PRO A 100 -19.63 6.48 -5.17
N GLN A 101 -18.78 6.33 -4.14
CA GLN A 101 -19.16 6.58 -2.75
C GLN A 101 -18.94 8.03 -2.30
N CYS A 102 -17.82 8.65 -2.68
CA CYS A 102 -17.43 9.98 -2.18
C CYS A 102 -17.29 11.06 -3.24
N SER A 103 -17.60 10.75 -4.51
CA SER A 103 -17.42 11.64 -5.68
C SER A 103 -15.99 12.15 -5.91
N GLY A 104 -15.01 11.52 -5.26
CA GLY A 104 -13.62 11.95 -5.31
C GLY A 104 -12.94 11.73 -6.66
N PRO A 105 -12.03 12.64 -7.07
CA PRO A 105 -11.28 12.49 -8.32
C PRO A 105 -10.34 11.26 -8.28
N ARG A 106 -10.07 10.70 -9.47
CA ARG A 106 -9.18 9.54 -9.69
C ARG A 106 -7.84 9.63 -8.96
N ARG A 107 -7.24 10.81 -8.83
CA ARG A 107 -5.95 11.03 -8.16
C ARG A 107 -5.91 10.66 -6.67
N ARG A 108 -7.06 10.44 -6.02
CA ARG A 108 -7.14 10.10 -4.60
C ARG A 108 -7.11 8.60 -4.33
N TYR A 109 -6.98 7.77 -5.37
CA TYR A 109 -6.81 6.34 -5.20
C TYR A 109 -5.35 5.97 -4.97
N ALA A 110 -5.13 5.05 -4.04
CA ALA A 110 -3.83 4.48 -3.72
C ALA A 110 -3.78 3.00 -4.13
N LYS A 111 -2.58 2.53 -4.47
CA LYS A 111 -2.30 1.12 -4.72
C LYS A 111 -2.27 0.36 -3.39
N LYS A 112 -3.03 -0.73 -3.30
CA LYS A 112 -3.08 -1.63 -2.14
C LYS A 112 -2.49 -2.99 -2.53
N VAL A 113 -1.60 -3.53 -1.69
CA VAL A 113 -1.10 -4.91 -1.75
C VAL A 113 -1.37 -5.57 -0.41
N GLY A 114 -2.25 -6.57 -0.37
CA GLY A 114 -2.67 -7.21 0.88
C GLY A 114 -3.27 -6.20 1.86
N ASP A 115 -2.93 -6.28 3.15
CA ASP A 115 -3.50 -5.43 4.20
C ASP A 115 -2.90 -4.02 4.28
N ARG A 116 -1.86 -3.70 3.49
CA ARG A 116 -1.23 -2.36 3.51
C ARG A 116 -1.66 -1.52 2.32
N VAL A 117 -2.20 -0.34 2.63
CA VAL A 117 -2.56 0.72 1.68
C VAL A 117 -1.49 1.81 1.79
N GLY A 118 -0.66 1.99 0.75
CA GLY A 118 0.13 3.22 0.55
C GLY A 118 1.17 3.65 1.60
N THR A 119 1.60 2.82 2.55
CA THR A 119 2.54 3.26 3.60
C THR A 119 4.01 2.90 3.39
N THR A 120 4.38 2.12 2.36
CA THR A 120 5.75 1.55 2.32
C THR A 120 6.44 1.44 0.95
N LEU A 121 5.93 2.05 -0.13
CA LEU A 121 6.66 2.05 -1.42
C LEU A 121 6.69 3.36 -2.22
N ASP A 122 6.04 4.44 -1.76
CA ASP A 122 6.03 5.73 -2.47
C ASP A 122 7.05 6.77 -1.95
N GLY A 123 8.06 6.34 -1.17
CA GLY A 123 9.29 7.12 -0.96
C GLY A 123 9.17 8.52 -0.32
N GLY A 124 8.01 8.90 0.23
CA GLY A 124 7.78 10.27 0.73
C GLY A 124 8.57 10.62 1.99
N ASP A 125 8.77 9.65 2.89
CA ASP A 125 9.40 9.90 4.20
C ASP A 125 10.90 9.56 4.28
N ALA A 126 11.46 8.90 3.27
CA ALA A 126 12.89 8.63 3.23
C ALA A 126 13.77 9.91 3.27
N PRO A 127 13.48 10.97 2.48
CA PRO A 127 14.32 12.18 2.51
C PRO A 127 14.25 12.90 3.86
N ILE A 128 13.07 13.00 4.48
CA ILE A 128 12.95 13.67 5.78
C ILE A 128 13.71 12.92 6.87
N LEU A 129 13.64 11.58 6.89
CA LEU A 129 14.37 10.78 7.86
C LEU A 129 15.89 10.91 7.65
N ILE A 130 16.37 10.90 6.41
CA ILE A 130 17.81 11.05 6.11
C ILE A 130 18.32 12.42 6.58
N PHE A 131 17.60 13.51 6.31
CA PHE A 131 18.03 14.85 6.74
C PHE A 131 17.94 15.02 8.27
N SER A 132 16.89 14.49 8.91
CA SER A 132 16.76 14.55 10.36
C SER A 132 17.88 13.80 11.07
N PHE A 133 18.10 12.54 10.73
CA PHE A 133 19.18 11.75 11.36
C PHE A 133 20.57 12.26 10.95
N GLY A 134 20.76 12.65 9.70
CA GLY A 134 22.02 13.22 9.20
C GLY A 134 22.41 14.50 9.93
N GLY A 135 21.46 15.42 10.16
CA GLY A 135 21.70 16.66 10.90
C GLY A 135 22.08 16.42 12.36
N VAL A 136 21.40 15.49 13.04
CA VAL A 136 21.73 15.12 14.43
C VAL A 136 23.13 14.51 14.51
N ILE A 137 23.47 13.58 13.62
CA ILE A 137 24.79 12.95 13.58
C ILE A 137 25.88 14.00 13.32
N ALA A 138 25.68 14.89 12.34
CA ALA A 138 26.63 15.95 12.02
C ALA A 138 26.88 16.88 13.23
N THR A 139 25.82 17.22 13.97
CA THR A 139 25.92 18.08 15.16
C THR A 139 26.72 17.40 16.28
N ILE A 140 26.49 16.10 16.52
CA ILE A 140 27.24 15.33 17.51
C ILE A 140 28.72 15.22 17.11
N VAL A 141 29.00 14.91 15.84
CA VAL A 141 30.37 14.79 15.32
C VAL A 141 31.12 16.11 15.46
N PHE A 142 30.49 17.23 15.09
CA PHE A 142 31.08 18.55 15.25
C PHE A 142 31.36 18.89 16.72
N GLY A 143 30.43 18.59 17.63
CA GLY A 143 30.61 18.79 19.06
C GLY A 143 31.79 18.01 19.63
N VAL A 144 31.95 16.73 19.25
CA VAL A 144 33.09 15.91 19.68
C VAL A 144 34.41 16.41 19.08
N TRP A 145 34.41 16.83 17.82
CA TRP A 145 35.60 17.37 17.18
C TRP A 145 36.06 18.67 17.85
N ALA A 146 35.13 19.59 18.13
CA ALA A 146 35.41 20.87 18.77
C ALA A 146 36.02 20.70 20.16
N VAL A 147 35.55 19.74 20.96
CA VAL A 147 36.12 19.46 22.29
C VAL A 147 37.58 18.98 22.24
N ASN A 148 38.00 18.36 21.13
CA ASN A 148 39.33 17.76 21.01
C ASN A 148 40.35 18.63 20.27
N ASN A 149 39.91 19.60 19.46
CA ASN A 149 40.78 20.33 18.53
C ASN A 149 40.76 21.86 18.72
N LEU A 150 39.96 22.35 19.67
CA LEU A 150 39.81 23.76 20.01
C LEU A 150 40.20 23.94 21.49
#